data_AF-A0A4V6E709-F1
#
_entry.id   AF-A0A4V6E709-F1
#
_cell.length_a   1.000
_cell.length_b   1.000
_cell.length_c   1.000
_cell.angle_alpha   90.00
_cell.angle_beta   90.00
_cell.angle_gamma   90.00
#
_symmetry.space_group_name_H-M   'P 1'
#
loop_
_entity.id
_entity.type
_entity.pdbx_description
1 polymer ?
#
loop_
_entity_poly.entity_id
_entity_poly.type
_entity_poly.pdbx_seq_one_letter_code
_entity_poly.pdbx_strand_id
1 'polypeptide(L)'
;MTSATDGGDRAANAADRRADRAFRRELFASVRAVDLLALLAVPAVLLAVFTLPEATRRSLAFAYTDPTLPSAFTAHYVHLGADHLLGNLVGYGLLAGVGYALAVLSGRRRLFFTAFVTYLGAFPFALSALNLAVPRDAIGFGFSGVNMALAGLLPILWYCYAREQFAPAASVAALPAVFFALVGWIALLALPVSTEGIGLAGPAIGLAGALLAVLYAAGSGVRFPRPIRTHAKSVASRPGYGDLLAVGAVVAVGYPVVGFPSNPAGGGSVVNLYVHFLGFCLGFIAPFALLAGGAFDG
;
A
#
# COMPACT_ATOMS: atom_id res chain seq x y z
N MET A 1 15.38 -50.16 0.82
CA MET A 1 14.06 -49.66 1.30
C MET A 1 13.97 -48.14 1.13
N THR A 2 14.30 -47.61 -0.06
CA THR A 2 14.49 -46.17 -0.36
C THR A 2 13.62 -45.65 -1.50
N SER A 3 12.61 -46.41 -1.94
CA SER A 3 11.86 -46.11 -3.18
C SER A 3 10.53 -45.37 -2.98
N ALA A 4 9.94 -45.37 -1.78
CA ALA A 4 8.60 -44.83 -1.57
C ALA A 4 8.58 -43.31 -1.29
N THR A 5 9.63 -42.79 -0.65
CA THR A 5 9.78 -41.36 -0.34
C THR A 5 10.10 -40.52 -1.59
N ASP A 6 11.00 -41.01 -2.45
CA ASP A 6 11.40 -40.32 -3.70
C ASP A 6 10.24 -40.20 -4.72
N GLY A 7 9.31 -41.16 -4.72
CA GLY A 7 8.10 -41.11 -5.56
C GLY A 7 7.08 -40.04 -5.10
N GLY A 8 6.91 -39.90 -3.78
CA GLY A 8 6.01 -38.91 -3.18
C GLY A 8 6.48 -37.47 -3.41
N ASP A 9 7.78 -37.23 -3.23
CA ASP A 9 8.38 -35.90 -3.41
C ASP A 9 8.32 -35.44 -4.87
N ARG A 10 8.54 -36.36 -5.83
CA ARG A 10 8.42 -36.05 -7.27
C ARG A 10 6.99 -35.72 -7.67
N ALA A 11 5.99 -36.41 -7.12
CA ALA A 11 4.58 -36.17 -7.41
C ALA A 11 4.08 -34.83 -6.83
N ALA A 12 4.47 -34.51 -5.59
CA ALA A 12 4.19 -33.21 -4.97
C ALA A 12 4.79 -32.05 -5.79
N ASN A 13 6.08 -32.17 -6.15
CA ASN A 13 6.77 -31.19 -6.98
C ASN A 13 6.16 -31.05 -8.40
N ALA A 14 5.61 -32.12 -8.97
CA ALA A 14 4.88 -32.04 -10.23
C ALA A 14 3.52 -31.32 -10.10
N ALA A 15 2.83 -31.48 -8.97
CA ALA A 15 1.58 -30.78 -8.67
C ALA A 15 1.80 -29.29 -8.44
N ASP A 16 2.82 -28.91 -7.67
CA ASP A 16 3.17 -27.51 -7.41
C ASP A 16 3.51 -26.78 -8.72
N ARG A 17 4.34 -27.39 -9.58
CA ARG A 17 4.66 -26.85 -10.90
C ARG A 17 3.44 -26.70 -11.81
N ARG A 18 2.40 -27.52 -11.65
CA ARG A 18 1.13 -27.36 -12.38
C ARG A 18 0.33 -26.18 -11.83
N ALA A 19 0.26 -26.03 -10.51
CA ALA A 19 -0.41 -24.90 -9.86
C ALA A 19 0.25 -23.55 -10.24
N ASP A 20 1.58 -23.48 -10.21
CA ASP A 20 2.33 -22.28 -10.61
C ASP A 20 2.08 -21.90 -12.07
N ARG A 21 2.02 -22.90 -12.97
CA ARG A 21 1.69 -22.65 -14.38
C ARG A 21 0.26 -22.14 -14.56
N ALA A 22 -0.69 -22.66 -13.79
CA ALA A 22 -2.07 -22.19 -13.82
C ALA A 22 -2.15 -20.73 -13.34
N PHE A 23 -1.52 -20.42 -12.21
CA PHE A 23 -1.42 -19.05 -11.67
C PHE A 23 -0.82 -18.08 -12.69
N ARG A 24 0.35 -18.41 -13.26
CA ARG A 24 1.01 -17.55 -14.26
C ARG A 24 0.13 -17.34 -15.49
N ARG A 25 -0.53 -18.41 -15.97
CA ARG A 25 -1.43 -18.31 -17.12
C ARG A 25 -2.61 -17.39 -16.84
N GLU A 26 -3.24 -17.50 -15.67
CA GLU A 26 -4.34 -16.62 -15.27
C GLU A 26 -3.87 -15.17 -15.14
N LEU A 27 -2.72 -14.94 -14.51
CA LEU A 27 -2.14 -13.61 -14.38
C LEU A 27 -1.89 -13.00 -15.77
N PHE A 28 -1.19 -13.70 -16.66
CA PHE A 28 -0.94 -13.20 -18.02
C PHE A 28 -2.21 -12.98 -18.83
N ALA A 29 -3.23 -13.82 -18.67
CA ALA A 29 -4.52 -13.63 -19.32
C ALA A 29 -5.30 -12.42 -18.76
N SER A 30 -5.08 -12.07 -17.50
CA SER A 30 -5.75 -10.96 -16.81
C SER A 30 -5.06 -9.61 -17.05
N VAL A 31 -3.76 -9.62 -17.32
CA VAL A 31 -2.98 -8.41 -17.59
C VAL A 31 -3.27 -7.88 -18.99
N ARG A 32 -3.50 -6.56 -19.09
CA ARG A 32 -3.71 -5.86 -20.37
C ARG A 32 -2.49 -5.00 -20.68
N ALA A 33 -2.10 -4.92 -21.95
CA ALA A 33 -0.98 -4.07 -22.36
C ALA A 33 -1.18 -2.59 -21.98
N VAL A 34 -2.41 -2.08 -22.11
CA VAL A 34 -2.76 -0.71 -21.68
C VAL A 34 -2.55 -0.48 -20.18
N ASP A 35 -2.71 -1.50 -19.35
CA ASP A 35 -2.49 -1.40 -17.91
C ASP A 35 -1.00 -1.25 -17.61
N LEU A 36 -0.16 -2.04 -18.31
CA LEU A 36 1.29 -1.94 -18.19
C LEU A 36 1.80 -0.58 -18.67
N LEU A 37 1.25 -0.06 -19.77
CA LEU A 37 1.58 1.29 -20.23
C LEU A 37 1.21 2.36 -19.19
N ALA A 38 0.03 2.25 -18.58
CA ALA A 38 -0.41 3.19 -17.52
C ALA A 38 0.49 3.11 -16.27
N LEU A 39 0.90 1.91 -15.87
CA LEU A 39 1.82 1.71 -14.74
C LEU A 39 3.23 2.22 -15.06
N LEU A 40 3.73 2.00 -16.28
CA LEU A 40 5.05 2.46 -16.71
C LEU A 40 5.12 3.96 -16.99
N ALA A 41 3.98 4.62 -17.22
CA ALA A 41 3.93 6.07 -17.39
C ALA A 41 4.43 6.81 -16.14
N VAL A 42 4.16 6.30 -14.94
CA VAL A 42 4.60 6.95 -13.69
C VAL A 42 6.13 6.99 -13.55
N PRO A 43 6.87 5.87 -13.59
CA PRO A 43 8.33 5.92 -13.50
C PRO A 43 8.94 6.69 -14.69
N ALA A 44 8.34 6.64 -15.88
CA ALA A 44 8.79 7.44 -17.02
C ALA A 44 8.68 8.95 -16.74
N VAL A 45 7.55 9.41 -16.19
CA VAL A 45 7.36 10.82 -15.78
C VAL A 45 8.32 11.21 -14.67
N LEU A 46 8.48 10.38 -13.63
CA LEU A 46 9.40 10.66 -12.53
C LEU A 46 10.85 10.79 -13.02
N LEU A 47 11.29 9.90 -13.91
CA LEU A 47 12.61 9.96 -14.52
C LEU A 47 12.76 11.21 -15.41
N ALA A 48 11.75 11.53 -16.22
CA ALA A 48 11.78 12.71 -17.09
C ALA A 48 11.82 14.03 -16.30
N VAL A 49 11.10 14.14 -15.18
CA VAL A 49 11.19 15.30 -14.29
C VAL A 49 12.56 15.35 -13.62
N PHE A 50 13.13 14.21 -13.26
CA PHE A 50 14.45 14.14 -12.64
C PHE A 50 15.59 14.58 -13.58
N THR A 51 15.46 14.44 -14.89
CA THR A 51 16.49 14.89 -15.86
C THR A 51 16.49 16.39 -16.11
N LEU A 52 15.48 17.13 -15.62
CA LEU A 52 15.46 18.59 -15.71
C LEU A 52 16.62 19.23 -14.91
N PRO A 53 17.08 20.43 -15.29
CA PRO A 53 18.05 21.18 -14.50
C PRO A 53 17.60 21.35 -13.05
N GLU A 54 18.55 21.29 -12.10
CA GLU A 54 18.24 21.37 -10.68
C GLU A 54 17.46 22.63 -10.29
N ALA A 55 17.79 23.77 -10.90
CA ALA A 55 17.06 25.03 -10.71
C ALA A 55 15.58 24.89 -11.10
N THR A 56 15.28 24.22 -12.21
CA THR A 56 13.90 23.94 -12.66
C THR A 56 13.18 22.99 -11.72
N ARG A 57 13.84 21.94 -11.23
CA ARG A 57 13.25 21.02 -10.24
C ARG A 57 12.90 21.75 -8.94
N ARG A 58 13.80 22.62 -8.46
CA ARG A 58 13.54 23.45 -7.28
C ARG A 58 12.37 24.42 -7.48
N SER A 59 12.23 25.04 -8.65
CA SER A 59 11.08 25.93 -8.92
C SER A 59 9.73 25.19 -8.98
N LEU A 60 9.75 23.87 -9.16
CA LEU A 60 8.56 23.01 -9.18
C LEU A 60 8.23 22.40 -7.79
N ALA A 61 9.10 22.61 -6.79
CA ALA A 61 8.87 22.15 -5.43
C ALA A 61 7.90 23.08 -4.67
N PHE A 62 7.27 22.57 -3.61
CA PHE A 62 6.22 23.27 -2.90
C PHE A 62 6.78 24.02 -1.69
N ALA A 63 6.95 25.33 -1.79
CA ALA A 63 7.28 26.19 -0.66
C ALA A 63 6.02 26.46 0.19
N TYR A 64 6.08 26.18 1.50
CA TYR A 64 4.89 26.30 2.36
C TYR A 64 4.60 27.75 2.72
N THR A 65 5.62 28.60 2.65
CA THR A 65 5.57 30.04 2.88
C THR A 65 5.09 30.83 1.67
N ASP A 66 5.13 30.23 0.47
CA ASP A 66 4.65 30.81 -0.79
C ASP A 66 4.00 29.73 -1.67
N PRO A 67 2.83 29.19 -1.24
CA PRO A 67 2.21 28.06 -1.92
C PRO A 67 1.57 28.50 -3.24
N THR A 68 1.85 27.78 -4.32
CA THR A 68 1.20 27.98 -5.63
C THR A 68 0.44 26.74 -6.05
N LEU A 69 -0.60 26.92 -6.87
CA LEU A 69 -1.38 25.79 -7.38
C LEU A 69 -0.54 24.84 -8.28
N PRO A 70 0.33 25.32 -9.18
CA PRO A 70 1.21 24.45 -9.94
C PRO A 70 2.15 23.66 -9.04
N SER A 71 2.83 24.31 -8.08
CA SER A 71 3.76 23.62 -7.18
C SER A 71 3.06 22.64 -6.25
N ALA A 72 1.80 22.88 -5.88
CA ALA A 72 0.99 21.94 -5.11
C ALA A 72 0.83 20.58 -5.83
N PHE A 73 0.83 20.56 -7.16
CA PHE A 73 0.81 19.34 -7.94
C PHE A 73 2.21 18.82 -8.25
N THR A 74 3.06 19.66 -8.84
CA THR A 74 4.33 19.23 -9.43
C THR A 74 5.33 18.74 -8.39
N ALA A 75 5.27 19.27 -7.17
CA ALA A 75 6.16 18.87 -6.09
C ALA A 75 6.16 17.36 -5.83
N HIS A 76 5.02 16.70 -6.00
CA HIS A 76 4.91 15.24 -5.80
C HIS A 76 5.68 14.44 -6.86
N TYR A 77 6.06 15.05 -7.97
CA TYR A 77 6.83 14.42 -9.04
C TYR A 77 8.30 14.87 -9.07
N VAL A 78 8.69 15.79 -8.18
CA VAL A 78 10.03 16.34 -8.09
C VAL A 78 10.88 15.53 -7.11
N HIS A 79 12.11 15.20 -7.52
CA HIS A 79 13.14 14.65 -6.63
C HIS A 79 14.44 15.42 -6.83
N LEU A 80 15.11 15.78 -5.72
CA LEU A 80 16.37 16.53 -5.75
C LEU A 80 17.61 15.64 -5.59
N GLY A 81 17.43 14.37 -5.20
CA GLY A 81 18.52 13.41 -5.02
C GLY A 81 18.16 12.05 -5.64
N ALA A 82 19.17 11.35 -6.14
CA ALA A 82 19.00 10.05 -6.80
C ALA A 82 18.49 8.97 -5.83
N ASP A 83 18.99 8.95 -4.59
CA ASP A 83 18.53 8.00 -3.56
C ASP A 83 17.05 8.20 -3.22
N HIS A 84 16.61 9.46 -3.16
CA HIS A 84 15.21 9.79 -2.91
C HIS A 84 14.31 9.35 -4.08
N LEU A 85 14.76 9.53 -5.34
CA LEU A 85 14.04 9.04 -6.51
C LEU A 85 13.98 7.50 -6.50
N LEU A 86 15.12 6.84 -6.29
CA LEU A 86 15.23 5.38 -6.31
C LEU A 86 14.32 4.75 -5.25
N GLY A 87 14.33 5.27 -4.01
CA GLY A 87 13.45 4.80 -2.94
C GLY A 87 11.96 4.92 -3.32
N ASN A 88 11.58 6.00 -4.00
CA ASN A 88 10.21 6.17 -4.48
C ASN A 88 9.86 5.26 -5.66
N LEU A 89 10.79 5.03 -6.59
CA LEU A 89 10.57 4.11 -7.72
C LEU A 89 10.45 2.67 -7.25
N VAL A 90 11.27 2.23 -6.30
CA VAL A 90 11.19 0.90 -5.68
C VAL A 90 9.88 0.76 -4.91
N GLY A 91 9.53 1.75 -4.07
CA GLY A 91 8.27 1.78 -3.34
C GLY A 91 7.06 1.72 -4.28
N TYR A 92 7.07 2.54 -5.34
CA TYR A 92 6.04 2.55 -6.36
C TYR A 92 5.90 1.19 -7.05
N GLY A 93 7.01 0.64 -7.57
CA GLY A 93 7.00 -0.64 -8.27
C GLY A 93 6.48 -1.79 -7.41
N LEU A 94 6.86 -1.80 -6.13
CA LEU A 94 6.37 -2.78 -5.17
C LEU A 94 4.86 -2.62 -4.90
N LEU A 95 4.42 -1.42 -4.52
CA LEU A 95 3.05 -1.15 -4.13
C LEU A 95 2.07 -1.25 -5.30
N ALA A 96 2.39 -0.59 -6.42
CA ALA A 96 1.57 -0.62 -7.62
C ALA A 96 1.60 -2.00 -8.27
N GLY A 97 2.75 -2.68 -8.32
CA GLY A 97 2.88 -4.01 -8.90
C GLY A 97 2.11 -5.07 -8.12
N VAL A 98 2.30 -5.14 -6.80
CA VAL A 98 1.58 -6.09 -5.93
C VAL A 98 0.09 -5.75 -5.89
N GLY A 99 -0.26 -4.47 -5.74
CA GLY A 99 -1.64 -4.00 -5.76
C GLY A 99 -2.35 -4.36 -7.07
N TYR A 100 -1.70 -4.12 -8.21
CA TYR A 100 -2.25 -4.46 -9.52
C TYR A 100 -2.46 -5.98 -9.69
N ALA A 101 -1.48 -6.80 -9.31
CA ALA A 101 -1.59 -8.25 -9.36
C ALA A 101 -2.77 -8.78 -8.51
N LEU A 102 -2.90 -8.29 -7.28
CA LEU A 102 -4.05 -8.61 -6.41
C LEU A 102 -5.36 -8.16 -7.03
N ALA A 103 -5.40 -6.97 -7.65
CA ALA A 103 -6.60 -6.42 -8.26
C ALA A 103 -7.07 -7.22 -9.48
N VAL A 104 -6.18 -7.60 -10.39
CA VAL A 104 -6.59 -8.33 -11.61
C VAL A 104 -7.04 -9.76 -11.29
N LEU A 105 -6.35 -10.44 -10.37
CA LEU A 105 -6.70 -11.81 -9.94
C LEU A 105 -7.88 -11.87 -8.94
N SER A 106 -8.47 -10.73 -8.59
CA SER A 106 -9.69 -10.63 -7.79
C SER A 106 -10.84 -9.92 -8.53
N GLY A 107 -10.68 -9.66 -9.83
CA GLY A 107 -11.67 -8.91 -10.62
C GLY A 107 -11.83 -7.44 -10.22
N ARG A 108 -10.96 -6.90 -9.36
CA ARG A 108 -11.00 -5.52 -8.84
C ARG A 108 -10.12 -4.54 -9.61
N ARG A 109 -9.84 -4.82 -10.89
CA ARG A 109 -9.08 -3.92 -11.79
C ARG A 109 -9.66 -2.49 -11.83
N ARG A 110 -11.00 -2.36 -11.88
CA ARG A 110 -11.67 -1.04 -11.94
C ARG A 110 -11.43 -0.23 -10.65
N LEU A 111 -11.50 -0.89 -9.49
CA LEU A 111 -11.18 -0.27 -8.20
C LEU A 111 -9.73 0.23 -8.19
N PHE A 112 -8.77 -0.61 -8.58
CA PHE A 112 -7.36 -0.24 -8.65
C PHE A 112 -7.13 1.00 -9.51
N PHE A 113 -7.62 1.01 -10.76
CA PHE A 113 -7.36 2.14 -11.66
C PHE A 113 -8.13 3.41 -11.28
N THR A 114 -9.33 3.28 -10.70
CA THR A 114 -10.07 4.45 -10.18
C THR A 114 -9.27 5.12 -9.06
N ALA A 115 -8.77 4.32 -8.11
CA ALA A 115 -7.92 4.80 -7.03
C ALA A 115 -6.59 5.36 -7.57
N PHE A 116 -5.92 4.63 -8.44
CA PHE A 116 -4.65 5.00 -9.06
C PHE A 116 -4.70 6.36 -9.77
N VAL A 117 -5.69 6.57 -10.65
CA VAL A 117 -5.86 7.86 -11.35
C VAL A 117 -6.18 8.98 -10.36
N THR A 118 -6.99 8.70 -9.34
CA THR A 118 -7.29 9.67 -8.27
C THR A 118 -6.02 10.05 -7.50
N TYR A 119 -5.13 9.09 -7.23
CA TYR A 119 -3.89 9.34 -6.50
C TYR A 119 -2.84 10.08 -7.32
N LEU A 120 -2.82 9.87 -8.64
CA LEU A 120 -1.92 10.63 -9.53
C LEU A 120 -2.42 12.05 -9.80
N GLY A 121 -3.73 12.22 -9.91
CA GLY A 121 -4.35 13.49 -10.31
C GLY A 121 -4.75 14.38 -9.13
N ALA A 122 -5.59 13.87 -8.23
CA ALA A 122 -6.24 14.67 -7.20
C ALA A 122 -5.46 14.73 -5.89
N PHE A 123 -4.80 13.62 -5.49
CA PHE A 123 -4.06 13.57 -4.23
C PHE A 123 -2.92 14.58 -4.12
N PRO A 124 -2.15 14.91 -5.18
CA PRO A 124 -1.14 15.94 -5.07
C PRO A 124 -1.68 17.25 -4.49
N PHE A 125 -2.85 17.71 -4.99
CA PHE A 125 -3.53 18.89 -4.46
C PHE A 125 -4.02 18.70 -3.03
N ALA A 126 -4.72 17.59 -2.76
CA ALA A 126 -5.29 17.33 -1.43
C ALA A 126 -4.19 17.23 -0.35
N LEU A 127 -3.12 16.50 -0.63
CA LEU A 127 -1.99 16.33 0.28
C LEU A 127 -1.25 17.64 0.48
N SER A 128 -0.96 18.41 -0.58
CA SER A 128 -0.32 19.72 -0.44
C SER A 128 -1.16 20.70 0.38
N ALA A 129 -2.48 20.75 0.13
CA ALA A 129 -3.39 21.63 0.85
C ALA A 129 -3.52 21.26 2.33
N LEU A 130 -3.74 19.99 2.65
CA LEU A 130 -3.86 19.52 4.05
C LEU A 130 -2.55 19.72 4.82
N ASN A 131 -1.43 19.63 4.13
CA ASN A 131 -0.11 19.79 4.72
C ASN A 131 0.22 21.25 5.06
N LEU A 132 -0.51 22.23 4.52
CA LEU A 132 -0.46 23.63 4.97
C LEU A 132 -1.09 23.83 6.35
N ALA A 133 -1.89 22.88 6.85
CA ALA A 133 -2.48 22.94 8.19
C ALA A 133 -1.42 22.86 9.30
N VAL A 134 -0.18 22.48 8.97
CA VAL A 134 0.96 22.46 9.89
C VAL A 134 1.99 23.49 9.39
N PRO A 135 1.92 24.74 9.87
CA PRO A 135 2.82 25.81 9.42
C PRO A 135 4.28 25.49 9.75
N ARG A 136 5.14 25.58 8.73
CA ARG A 136 6.59 25.41 8.86
C ARG A 136 7.30 26.03 7.68
N ASP A 137 8.51 26.52 7.91
CA ASP A 137 9.39 26.96 6.84
C ASP A 137 10.08 25.73 6.23
N ALA A 138 9.39 25.11 5.27
CA ALA A 138 9.83 23.88 4.62
C ALA A 138 9.48 23.89 3.14
N ILE A 139 10.19 23.05 2.39
CA ILE A 139 9.93 22.79 0.98
C ILE A 139 9.52 21.32 0.83
N GLY A 140 8.36 21.11 0.22
CA GLY A 140 7.79 19.79 -0.03
C GLY A 140 8.12 19.33 -1.43
N PHE A 141 8.58 18.09 -1.55
CA PHE A 141 8.80 17.41 -2.82
C PHE A 141 8.84 15.89 -2.60
N GLY A 142 8.63 15.14 -3.67
CA GLY A 142 8.73 13.69 -3.70
C GLY A 142 7.38 12.98 -3.77
N PHE A 143 7.44 11.78 -4.34
CA PHE A 143 6.27 10.96 -4.66
C PHE A 143 5.75 10.12 -3.49
N SER A 144 6.37 10.23 -2.32
CA SER A 144 6.15 9.32 -1.21
C SER A 144 4.75 9.42 -0.61
N GLY A 145 4.11 10.59 -0.66
CA GLY A 145 2.69 10.74 -0.28
C GLY A 145 1.76 9.92 -1.18
N VAL A 146 2.03 9.88 -2.49
CA VAL A 146 1.29 9.06 -3.46
C VAL A 146 1.60 7.58 -3.26
N ASN A 147 2.85 7.22 -2.98
CA ASN A 147 3.19 5.85 -2.58
C ASN A 147 2.44 5.41 -1.31
N MET A 148 2.31 6.29 -0.31
CA MET A 148 1.50 5.98 0.87
C MET A 148 0.02 5.83 0.56
N ALA A 149 -0.52 6.56 -0.43
CA ALA A 149 -1.88 6.32 -0.90
C ALA A 149 -2.05 4.91 -1.50
N LEU A 150 -1.07 4.44 -2.29
CA LEU A 150 -1.04 3.06 -2.77
C LEU A 150 -0.91 2.05 -1.61
N ALA A 151 -0.11 2.36 -0.59
CA ALA A 151 0.00 1.54 0.62
C ALA A 151 -1.33 1.48 1.40
N GLY A 152 -2.10 2.57 1.45
CA GLY A 152 -3.44 2.61 2.02
C GLY A 152 -4.47 1.80 1.22
N LEU A 153 -4.34 1.76 -0.11
CA LEU A 153 -5.20 0.94 -0.98
C LEU A 153 -4.89 -0.56 -0.85
N LEU A 154 -3.63 -0.92 -0.66
CA LEU A 154 -3.16 -2.31 -0.65
C LEU A 154 -3.93 -3.26 0.29
N PRO A 155 -4.23 -2.93 1.57
CA PRO A 155 -5.02 -3.82 2.44
C PRO A 155 -6.44 -4.09 1.90
N ILE A 156 -7.04 -3.18 1.13
CA ILE A 156 -8.36 -3.38 0.50
C ILE A 156 -8.26 -4.38 -0.64
N LEU A 157 -7.23 -4.24 -1.49
CA LEU A 157 -6.99 -5.16 -2.61
C LEU A 157 -6.58 -6.54 -2.10
N TRP A 158 -5.74 -6.59 -1.07
CA TRP A 158 -5.37 -7.82 -0.38
C TRP A 158 -6.59 -8.54 0.18
N TYR A 159 -7.48 -7.80 0.84
CA TYR A 159 -8.73 -8.34 1.36
C TYR A 159 -9.64 -8.86 0.25
N CYS A 160 -9.82 -8.10 -0.83
CA CYS A 160 -10.64 -8.53 -1.97
C CYS A 160 -10.12 -9.81 -2.60
N TYR A 161 -8.80 -9.91 -2.77
CA TYR A 161 -8.12 -11.10 -3.25
C TYR A 161 -8.26 -12.28 -2.28
N ALA A 162 -8.06 -12.06 -0.98
CA ALA A 162 -8.26 -13.08 0.05
C ALA A 162 -9.69 -13.63 0.03
N ARG A 163 -10.68 -12.74 -0.10
CA ARG A 163 -12.09 -13.11 -0.19
C ARG A 163 -12.38 -13.95 -1.43
N GLU A 164 -11.93 -13.50 -2.60
CA GLU A 164 -12.15 -14.21 -3.87
C GLU A 164 -11.53 -15.61 -3.86
N GLN A 165 -10.29 -15.71 -3.38
CA GLN A 165 -9.51 -16.93 -3.53
C GLN A 165 -9.62 -17.90 -2.35
N PHE A 166 -9.83 -17.42 -1.12
CA PHE A 166 -9.68 -18.23 0.08
C PHE A 166 -10.84 -18.12 1.08
N ALA A 167 -11.55 -16.99 1.11
CA ALA A 167 -12.58 -16.72 2.09
C ALA A 167 -13.82 -16.01 1.51
N PRO A 168 -14.62 -16.66 0.63
CA PRO A 168 -15.75 -16.02 -0.04
C PRO A 168 -16.82 -15.46 0.91
N ALA A 169 -16.92 -16.00 2.13
CA ALA A 169 -17.84 -15.55 3.17
C ALA A 169 -17.32 -14.33 3.97
N ALA A 170 -16.12 -13.82 3.68
CA ALA A 170 -15.57 -12.68 4.39
C ALA A 170 -16.40 -11.41 4.11
N SER A 171 -16.77 -10.69 5.18
CA SER A 171 -17.53 -9.45 5.09
C SER A 171 -16.63 -8.23 4.97
N VAL A 172 -16.93 -7.32 4.02
CA VAL A 172 -16.22 -6.05 3.80
C VAL A 172 -16.24 -5.18 5.07
N ALA A 173 -17.21 -5.39 5.96
CA ALA A 173 -17.30 -4.73 7.26
C ALA A 173 -16.10 -5.00 8.19
N ALA A 174 -15.26 -6.00 7.88
CA ALA A 174 -14.01 -6.27 8.61
C ALA A 174 -12.84 -5.35 8.21
N LEU A 175 -12.91 -4.65 7.06
CA LEU A 175 -11.84 -3.79 6.58
C LEU A 175 -11.48 -2.64 7.54
N PRO A 176 -12.43 -1.95 8.20
CA PRO A 176 -12.11 -0.97 9.23
C PRO A 176 -11.22 -1.54 10.35
N ALA A 177 -11.39 -2.80 10.74
CA ALA A 177 -10.53 -3.42 11.74
C ALA A 177 -9.07 -3.49 11.28
N VAL A 178 -8.84 -3.87 10.02
CA VAL A 178 -7.50 -3.88 9.40
C VAL A 178 -6.92 -2.47 9.34
N PHE A 179 -7.74 -1.47 8.99
CA PHE A 179 -7.32 -0.07 8.96
C PHE A 179 -6.84 0.42 10.32
N PHE A 180 -7.64 0.23 11.38
CA PHE A 180 -7.27 0.69 12.72
C PHE A 180 -6.04 -0.03 13.28
N ALA A 181 -5.88 -1.32 12.97
CA ALA A 181 -4.67 -2.06 13.31
C ALA A 181 -3.43 -1.47 12.62
N LEU A 182 -3.51 -1.16 11.32
CA LEU A 182 -2.41 -0.54 10.58
C LEU A 182 -2.12 0.89 11.02
N VAL A 183 -3.14 1.69 11.34
CA VAL A 183 -2.96 3.03 11.92
C VAL A 183 -2.27 2.95 13.28
N GLY A 184 -2.68 2.02 14.14
CA GLY A 184 -2.00 1.77 15.42
C GLY A 184 -0.55 1.34 15.22
N TRP A 185 -0.27 0.48 14.24
CA TRP A 185 1.09 0.10 13.86
C TRP A 185 1.92 1.29 13.38
N ILE A 186 1.37 2.12 12.48
CA ILE A 186 2.04 3.35 12.00
C ILE A 186 2.32 4.31 13.15
N ALA A 187 1.40 4.46 14.12
CA ALA A 187 1.61 5.32 15.27
C ALA A 187 2.79 4.86 16.13
N LEU A 188 2.98 3.55 16.31
CA LEU A 188 4.14 2.99 17.02
C LEU A 188 5.46 3.22 16.27
N LEU A 189 5.43 3.31 14.94
CA LEU A 189 6.60 3.59 14.12
C LEU A 189 6.95 5.09 14.06
N ALA A 190 5.93 5.94 13.93
CA ALA A 190 6.07 7.35 13.59
C ALA A 190 6.21 8.27 14.81
N LEU A 191 5.71 7.84 15.97
CA LEU A 191 5.71 8.66 17.19
C LEU A 191 6.74 8.14 18.20
N PRO A 192 7.25 9.02 19.09
CA PRO A 192 8.10 8.59 20.17
C PRO A 192 7.41 7.52 21.02
N VAL A 193 8.17 6.50 21.42
CA VAL A 193 7.71 5.39 22.25
C VAL A 193 8.48 5.41 23.56
N SER A 194 7.81 5.83 24.64
CA SER A 194 8.31 5.78 26.00
C SER A 194 7.14 5.66 26.99
N THR A 195 7.44 5.44 28.26
CA THR A 195 6.43 5.42 29.34
C THR A 195 6.19 6.79 29.96
N GLU A 196 6.78 7.86 29.41
CA GLU A 196 6.80 9.20 30.04
C GLU A 196 6.56 10.33 29.04
N GLY A 197 5.82 11.36 29.47
CA GLY A 197 5.60 12.59 28.70
C GLY A 197 5.05 12.34 27.29
N ILE A 198 5.63 12.99 26.28
CA ILE A 198 5.20 12.88 24.89
C ILE A 198 5.42 11.48 24.29
N GLY A 199 6.25 10.64 24.89
CA GLY A 199 6.51 9.28 24.39
C GLY A 199 5.39 8.28 24.69
N LEU A 200 4.39 8.67 25.48
CA LEU A 200 3.16 7.89 25.63
C LEU A 200 2.25 7.94 24.39
N ALA A 201 2.47 8.89 23.48
CA ALA A 201 1.60 9.11 22.32
C ALA A 201 1.54 7.89 21.38
N GLY A 202 2.70 7.33 21.02
CA GLY A 202 2.78 6.12 20.19
C GLY A 202 2.04 4.93 20.80
N PRO A 203 2.38 4.51 22.04
CA PRO A 203 1.69 3.43 22.75
C PRO A 203 0.19 3.65 22.93
N ALA A 204 -0.24 4.87 23.29
CA ALA A 204 -1.65 5.17 23.51
C ALA A 204 -2.47 5.06 22.22
N ILE A 205 -1.98 5.63 21.11
CA ILE A 205 -2.65 5.54 19.81
C ILE A 205 -2.58 4.10 19.27
N GLY A 206 -1.46 3.41 19.49
CA GLY A 206 -1.32 1.98 19.16
C GLY A 206 -2.37 1.12 19.87
N LEU A 207 -2.55 1.32 21.18
CA LEU A 207 -3.55 0.62 21.98
C LEU A 207 -4.98 0.97 21.53
N ALA A 208 -5.26 2.25 21.28
CA ALA A 208 -6.56 2.69 20.78
C ALA A 208 -6.87 2.06 19.40
N GLY A 209 -5.89 2.03 18.50
CA GLY A 209 -5.99 1.36 17.20
C GLY A 209 -6.26 -0.14 17.34
N ALA A 210 -5.56 -0.83 18.25
CA ALA A 210 -5.78 -2.24 18.54
C ALA A 210 -7.18 -2.50 19.12
N LEU A 211 -7.64 -1.65 20.06
CA LEU A 211 -8.98 -1.76 20.65
C LEU A 211 -10.06 -1.56 19.59
N LEU A 212 -9.94 -0.52 18.76
CA LEU A 212 -10.86 -0.27 17.66
C LEU A 212 -10.85 -1.43 16.66
N ALA A 213 -9.69 -1.98 16.35
CA ALA A 213 -9.58 -3.16 15.49
C ALA A 213 -10.38 -4.35 16.05
N VAL A 214 -10.24 -4.63 17.35
CA VAL A 214 -11.01 -5.68 18.03
C VAL A 214 -12.51 -5.40 17.99
N LEU A 215 -12.92 -4.16 18.28
CA LEU A 215 -14.34 -3.76 18.27
C LEU A 215 -14.98 -3.92 16.88
N TYR A 216 -14.31 -3.45 15.83
CA TYR A 216 -14.81 -3.61 14.46
C TYR A 216 -14.79 -5.07 14.01
N ALA A 217 -13.78 -5.85 14.40
CA ALA A 217 -13.74 -7.28 14.10
C ALA A 217 -14.93 -8.01 14.78
N ALA A 218 -15.20 -7.71 16.05
CA ALA A 218 -16.33 -8.29 16.78
C ALA A 218 -17.69 -7.88 16.19
N GLY A 219 -17.84 -6.60 15.80
CA GLY A 219 -19.09 -6.06 15.23
C GLY A 219 -19.37 -6.51 13.80
N SER A 220 -18.34 -6.91 13.04
CA SER A 220 -18.49 -7.33 11.63
C SER A 220 -19.10 -8.73 11.44
N GLY A 221 -19.45 -9.42 12.53
CA GLY A 221 -20.00 -10.78 12.47
C GLY A 221 -19.00 -11.82 11.96
N VAL A 222 -17.71 -11.47 11.94
CA VAL A 222 -16.62 -12.39 11.61
C VAL A 222 -16.65 -13.50 12.64
N ARG A 223 -17.18 -14.66 12.25
CA ARG A 223 -16.98 -15.89 13.02
C ARG A 223 -15.49 -16.13 13.02
N PHE A 224 -14.91 -16.26 14.22
CA PHE A 224 -13.49 -16.56 14.37
C PHE A 224 -13.11 -17.65 13.36
N PRO A 225 -12.02 -17.44 12.59
CA PRO A 225 -11.71 -18.34 11.51
C PRO A 225 -11.60 -19.77 12.04
N ARG A 226 -11.75 -20.75 11.14
CA ARG A 226 -11.24 -22.11 11.37
C ARG A 226 -9.83 -21.99 11.99
N PRO A 227 -9.35 -22.97 12.78
CA PRO A 227 -8.05 -22.87 13.45
C PRO A 227 -7.00 -22.28 12.50
N ILE A 228 -6.20 -21.29 12.92
CA ILE A 228 -5.21 -20.58 12.07
C ILE A 228 -4.40 -21.54 11.19
N ARG A 229 -4.09 -22.73 11.73
CA ARG A 229 -3.43 -23.83 11.03
C ARG A 229 -4.17 -24.31 9.78
N THR A 230 -5.50 -24.37 9.78
CA THR A 230 -6.33 -24.77 8.63
C THR A 230 -6.32 -23.72 7.53
N HIS A 231 -6.35 -22.43 7.88
CA HIS A 231 -6.19 -21.35 6.89
C HIS A 231 -4.77 -21.33 6.32
N ALA A 232 -3.74 -21.44 7.18
CA ALA A 232 -2.35 -21.52 6.74
C ALA A 232 -2.12 -22.71 5.80
N LYS A 233 -2.70 -23.89 6.11
CA LYS A 233 -2.67 -25.05 5.20
C LYS A 233 -3.37 -24.78 3.87
N SER A 234 -4.52 -24.09 3.88
CA SER A 234 -5.25 -23.75 2.65
C SER A 234 -4.51 -22.75 1.76
N VAL A 235 -3.76 -21.83 2.37
CA VAL A 235 -2.91 -20.88 1.65
C VAL A 235 -1.69 -21.62 1.08
N ALA A 236 -1.02 -22.43 1.90
CA ALA A 236 0.14 -23.22 1.49
C ALA A 236 -0.20 -24.28 0.42
N SER A 237 -1.43 -24.78 0.38
CA SER A 237 -1.86 -25.77 -0.61
C SER A 237 -2.19 -25.19 -1.99
N ARG A 238 -2.05 -23.87 -2.20
CA ARG A 238 -2.29 -23.20 -3.48
C ARG A 238 -1.08 -22.37 -3.91
N PRO A 239 -0.01 -23.02 -4.42
CA PRO A 239 1.19 -22.34 -4.92
C PRO A 239 0.85 -21.22 -5.93
N GLY A 240 1.63 -20.13 -5.90
CA GLY A 240 1.37 -18.90 -6.66
C GLY A 240 0.29 -18.02 -6.04
N TYR A 241 -0.91 -18.55 -5.82
CA TYR A 241 -2.01 -17.76 -5.25
C TYR A 241 -1.78 -17.44 -3.77
N GLY A 242 -1.34 -18.43 -3.00
CA GLY A 242 -1.00 -18.27 -1.59
C GLY A 242 0.24 -17.40 -1.39
N ASP A 243 1.21 -17.50 -2.31
CA ASP A 243 2.42 -16.68 -2.29
C ASP A 243 2.08 -15.21 -2.51
N LEU A 244 1.22 -14.89 -3.49
CA LEU A 244 0.77 -13.53 -3.72
C LEU A 244 -0.02 -12.97 -2.52
N LEU A 245 -0.84 -13.80 -1.86
CA LEU A 245 -1.52 -13.41 -0.62
C LEU A 245 -0.52 -13.05 0.49
N ALA A 246 0.51 -13.89 0.65
CA ALA A 246 1.56 -13.68 1.65
C ALA A 246 2.41 -12.43 1.33
N VAL A 247 2.83 -12.26 0.08
CA VAL A 247 3.54 -11.06 -0.40
C VAL A 247 2.69 -9.81 -0.15
N GLY A 248 1.40 -9.83 -0.50
CA GLY A 248 0.50 -8.71 -0.25
C GLY A 248 0.40 -8.36 1.24
N ALA A 249 0.33 -9.35 2.14
CA ALA A 249 0.31 -9.12 3.58
C ALA A 249 1.65 -8.55 4.08
N VAL A 250 2.78 -9.12 3.63
CA VAL A 250 4.13 -8.66 3.98
C VAL A 250 4.33 -7.22 3.53
N VAL A 251 3.91 -6.85 2.32
CA VAL A 251 4.03 -5.48 1.82
C VAL A 251 3.09 -4.55 2.58
N ALA A 252 1.83 -4.94 2.85
CA ALA A 252 0.88 -4.10 3.57
C ALA A 252 1.33 -3.77 5.01
N VAL A 253 1.97 -4.72 5.69
CA VAL A 253 2.46 -4.52 7.08
C VAL A 253 3.89 -3.98 7.11
N GLY A 254 4.74 -4.44 6.18
CA GLY A 254 6.17 -4.15 6.17
C GLY A 254 6.54 -2.83 5.50
N TYR A 255 5.82 -2.41 4.45
CA TYR A 255 6.11 -1.13 3.79
C TYR A 255 6.01 0.10 4.72
N PRO A 256 5.04 0.18 5.66
CA PRO A 256 5.03 1.21 6.71
C PRO A 256 6.35 1.37 7.48
N VAL A 257 7.14 0.30 7.68
CA VAL A 257 8.43 0.39 8.38
C VAL A 257 9.42 1.29 7.63
N VAL A 258 9.42 1.23 6.30
CA VAL A 258 10.26 2.10 5.45
C VAL A 258 9.58 3.47 5.25
N GLY A 259 8.24 3.49 5.24
CA GLY A 259 7.44 4.70 5.13
C GLY A 259 7.53 5.63 6.34
N PHE A 260 7.77 5.08 7.52
CA PHE A 260 7.83 5.82 8.79
C PHE A 260 9.15 5.52 9.50
N PRO A 261 10.29 6.03 8.99
CA PRO A 261 11.59 5.80 9.60
C PRO A 261 11.68 6.48 10.96
N SER A 262 12.37 5.83 11.91
CA SER A 262 12.60 6.36 13.26
C SER A 262 13.41 7.65 13.28
N ASN A 263 14.31 7.84 12.31
CA ASN A 263 14.96 9.12 12.06
C ASN A 263 14.48 9.70 10.71
N PRO A 264 13.58 10.70 10.72
CA PRO A 264 13.07 11.31 9.50
C PRO A 264 14.07 12.27 8.84
N ALA A 265 15.13 12.69 9.53
CA ALA A 265 16.17 13.55 8.96
C ALA A 265 17.32 12.70 8.40
N GLY A 266 17.44 12.64 7.07
CA GLY A 266 18.46 11.82 6.39
C GLY A 266 18.67 12.17 4.92
N GLY A 267 19.88 11.96 4.42
CA GLY A 267 20.20 12.11 2.99
C GLY A 267 19.98 13.53 2.43
N GLY A 268 20.12 14.57 3.27
CA GLY A 268 19.91 15.97 2.86
C GLY A 268 18.45 16.42 2.76
N SER A 269 17.49 15.63 3.24
CA SER A 269 16.08 15.99 3.30
C SER A 269 15.41 15.49 4.58
N VAL A 270 14.20 15.98 4.86
CA VAL A 270 13.38 15.53 6.00
C VAL A 270 12.12 14.86 5.46
N VAL A 271 11.90 13.61 5.88
CA VAL A 271 10.71 12.83 5.52
C VAL A 271 9.49 13.46 6.19
N ASN A 272 8.49 13.80 5.39
CA ASN A 272 7.25 14.37 5.87
C ASN A 272 6.29 13.26 6.33
N LEU A 273 6.50 12.78 7.57
CA LEU A 273 5.69 11.72 8.19
C LEU A 273 4.19 12.07 8.20
N TYR A 274 3.84 13.35 8.31
CA TYR A 274 2.44 13.80 8.26
C TYR A 274 1.80 13.56 6.90
N VAL A 275 2.45 13.94 5.79
CA VAL A 275 1.93 13.65 4.43
C VAL A 275 1.90 12.16 4.15
N HIS A 276 2.85 11.39 4.67
CA HIS A 276 2.81 9.93 4.56
C HIS A 276 1.56 9.36 5.23
N PHE A 277 1.27 9.80 6.46
CA PHE A 277 0.07 9.38 7.17
C PHE A 277 -1.22 9.82 6.47
N LEU A 278 -1.29 11.06 5.98
CA LEU A 278 -2.43 11.55 5.20
C LEU A 278 -2.64 10.72 3.92
N GLY A 279 -1.56 10.45 3.18
CA GLY A 279 -1.57 9.61 1.99
C GLY A 279 -2.16 8.24 2.29
N PHE A 280 -1.65 7.56 3.33
CA PHE A 280 -2.16 6.26 3.77
C PHE A 280 -3.65 6.30 4.15
N CYS A 281 -4.05 7.25 5.00
CA CYS A 281 -5.42 7.35 5.49
C CYS A 281 -6.42 7.65 4.36
N LEU A 282 -6.15 8.66 3.53
CA LEU A 282 -7.01 8.99 2.40
C LEU A 282 -7.00 7.87 1.36
N GLY A 283 -5.85 7.25 1.14
CA GLY A 283 -5.66 6.10 0.26
C GLY A 283 -6.48 4.89 0.69
N PHE A 284 -6.74 4.72 1.98
CA PHE A 284 -7.66 3.68 2.46
C PHE A 284 -9.13 4.13 2.43
N ILE A 285 -9.43 5.28 3.05
CA ILE A 285 -10.81 5.69 3.35
C ILE A 285 -11.63 5.91 2.07
N ALA A 286 -11.06 6.60 1.06
CA ALA A 286 -11.77 6.92 -0.17
C ALA A 286 -12.21 5.66 -0.96
N PRO A 287 -11.33 4.71 -1.31
CA PRO A 287 -11.74 3.48 -1.98
C PRO A 287 -12.59 2.57 -1.08
N PHE A 288 -12.37 2.55 0.24
CA PHE A 288 -13.23 1.80 1.15
C PHE A 288 -14.67 2.32 1.11
N ALA A 289 -14.87 3.64 1.17
CA ALA A 289 -16.20 4.24 1.11
C ALA A 289 -16.91 3.89 -0.22
N LEU A 290 -16.20 3.94 -1.35
CA LEU A 290 -16.74 3.54 -2.65
C LEU A 290 -17.08 2.05 -2.72
N LEU A 291 -16.21 1.20 -2.16
CA LEU A 291 -16.44 -0.24 -2.10
C LEU A 291 -17.62 -0.60 -1.19
N ALA A 292 -17.69 -0.01 0.00
CA ALA A 292 -18.79 -0.23 0.95
C ALA A 292 -20.13 0.32 0.42
N GLY A 293 -20.08 1.38 -0.39
CA GLY A 293 -21.23 1.94 -1.10
C GLY A 293 -21.63 1.20 -2.38
N GLY A 294 -20.98 0.07 -2.72
CA GLY A 294 -21.35 -0.77 -3.87
C GLY A 294 -20.97 -0.20 -5.25
N ALA A 295 -20.07 0.78 -5.32
CA ALA A 295 -19.68 1.43 -6.58
C ALA A 295 -19.00 0.50 -7.61
N PHE A 296 -18.66 -0.73 -7.19
CA PHE A 296 -17.93 -1.73 -7.99
C PHE A 296 -18.64 -3.09 -8.04
N ASP A 297 -19.95 -3.15 -7.77
CA ASP A 297 -20.75 -4.39 -7.77
C ASP A 297 -21.48 -4.65 -9.11
N GLY A 298 -21.07 -3.97 -10.18
CA GLY A 298 -21.61 -4.12 -11.54
C GLY A 298 -20.53 -4.34 -12.59
#